data_AF-A0A962X0K2-F1
#
_entry.id   AF-A0A962X0K2-F1
#
_cell.length_a   1.000
_cell.length_b   1.000
_cell.length_c   1.000
_cell.angle_alpha   90.00
_cell.angle_beta   90.00
_cell.angle_gamma   90.00
#
_symmetry.space_group_name_H-M   'P 1'
#
loop_
_entity.id
_entity.type
_entity.pdbx_description
1 polymer ?
#
loop_
_entity_poly.entity_id
_entity_poly.type
_entity_poly.pdbx_seq_one_letter_code
_entity_poly.pdbx_strand_id
1 'polypeptide(L)'
;MVKSRGIDMHNLKLKLIGLGAFAVIALPSWNLSAAPAQVPLFLGGSIEPNIMFTLDDSGSMHWELMPDNLIWSYFLYPRVDNLYGGGNYTNFVVSFTESNNIYDKWARSSSINRTYYNPEVTYVPWSNADGTRMANALITCAPHNPVDTGKGCRDLTANNSQSAFWDSAPNGTAFANLNFVTTNTSNWQYRTFWPALYYRFTGDVSSNADRESAAKYTRVEIRSGDSYTGGANREDCAAAPTCSYDEEIQNFANWYTYYRSRILLARAGVGRAFAEQGTGLRVGFAAINKASAMVDGVTSPGALITGVRKFEGSDRTAFFESLYEHSIPTSGTPLRRALDDIGQYYSRSDNKGPWGKTPGSNVSESHLACRQSYNILMTDGYWNGDDAPTTAARSADNNDGPTITGPDNQSYQYTPVNPYRGLDGDGHQQNNTLADIAMYYWNRDLRSDVDNLVPTNPTDPAFWQHMVNFTVGLGVSGQLDPDNDLASLTSGALTWPTPGSNKEEENIDDLWHAAVNSRG
;
A
#
# COMPACT_ATOMS: atom_id res chain seq x y z
N MET A 1 -5.74 -58.41 45.76
CA MET A 1 -6.23 -58.82 47.10
C MET A 1 -5.47 -58.02 48.15
N VAL A 2 -5.95 -56.84 48.51
CA VAL A 2 -6.80 -56.49 49.67
C VAL A 2 -6.04 -56.44 51.01
N LYS A 3 -5.86 -55.19 51.49
CA LYS A 3 -5.80 -54.73 52.90
C LYS A 3 -6.22 -53.25 52.85
N SER A 4 -7.40 -52.87 53.33
CA SER A 4 -7.80 -52.56 54.72
C SER A 4 -7.68 -51.06 55.06
N ARG A 5 -8.87 -50.44 55.24
CA ARG A 5 -9.30 -49.45 56.27
C ARG A 5 -8.51 -48.13 56.40
N GLY A 6 -9.13 -46.94 56.44
CA GLY A 6 -10.54 -46.57 56.39
C GLY A 6 -10.79 -45.06 56.62
N ILE A 7 -12.07 -44.67 56.41
CA ILE A 7 -12.85 -43.57 57.02
C ILE A 7 -12.43 -42.13 56.67
N ASP A 8 -13.25 -41.33 55.97
CA ASP A 8 -14.26 -40.45 56.60
C ASP A 8 -15.08 -39.57 55.62
N MET A 9 -16.28 -39.22 56.09
CA MET A 9 -17.14 -38.04 55.83
C MET A 9 -17.85 -37.79 54.46
N HIS A 10 -19.15 -38.11 54.53
CA HIS A 10 -20.33 -37.65 53.78
C HIS A 10 -20.39 -36.13 53.50
N ASN A 11 -20.66 -35.72 52.25
CA ASN A 11 -21.96 -35.48 51.58
C ASN A 11 -22.64 -34.12 51.88
N LEU A 12 -22.46 -33.20 50.93
CA LEU A 12 -23.49 -32.55 50.09
C LEU A 12 -24.95 -32.51 50.63
N LYS A 13 -25.45 -31.30 50.94
CA LYS A 13 -26.49 -30.57 50.17
C LYS A 13 -27.24 -29.52 51.02
N LEU A 14 -27.24 -28.30 50.47
CA LEU A 14 -28.11 -27.14 50.66
C LEU A 14 -29.41 -27.30 51.50
N LYS A 15 -29.65 -26.31 52.38
CA LYS A 15 -30.90 -25.52 52.44
C LYS A 15 -30.65 -24.16 53.10
N LEU A 16 -31.07 -23.09 52.42
CA LEU A 16 -31.08 -21.68 52.85
C LEU A 16 -31.98 -21.45 54.08
N ILE A 17 -31.65 -20.46 54.90
CA ILE A 17 -32.30 -19.12 55.03
C ILE A 17 -31.83 -18.48 56.35
N GLY A 18 -31.34 -17.24 56.29
CA GLY A 18 -31.54 -16.27 57.39
C GLY A 18 -30.33 -15.45 57.84
N LEU A 19 -30.44 -14.13 57.61
CA LEU A 19 -29.80 -13.01 58.31
C LEU A 19 -28.34 -12.64 57.99
N GLY A 20 -28.21 -11.79 56.96
CA GLY A 20 -27.80 -10.39 57.08
C GLY A 20 -26.67 -10.01 58.04
N ALA A 21 -25.46 -9.88 57.50
CA ALA A 21 -24.47 -8.86 57.86
C ALA A 21 -23.40 -8.80 56.74
N PHE A 22 -23.55 -7.86 55.81
CA PHE A 22 -22.52 -7.60 54.79
C PHE A 22 -21.44 -6.71 55.40
N ALA A 23 -20.26 -7.29 55.68
CA ALA A 23 -19.03 -6.55 55.88
C ALA A 23 -18.47 -6.18 54.50
N VAL A 24 -18.47 -4.88 54.21
CA VAL A 24 -17.93 -4.27 52.99
C VAL A 24 -16.40 -4.37 53.03
N ILE A 25 -15.84 -5.20 52.16
CA ILE A 25 -14.40 -5.14 51.83
C ILE A 25 -14.28 -4.11 50.70
N ALA A 26 -13.64 -2.98 51.02
CA ALA A 26 -13.33 -1.93 50.07
C ALA A 26 -12.29 -2.42 49.05
N LEU A 27 -12.67 -2.45 47.77
CA LEU A 27 -11.73 -2.50 46.65
C LEU A 27 -11.49 -1.05 46.19
N PRO A 28 -10.25 -0.67 45.83
CA PRO A 28 -9.96 0.67 45.38
C PRO A 28 -10.67 0.95 44.05
N SER A 29 -11.59 1.91 44.07
CA SER A 29 -12.15 2.51 42.87
C SER A 29 -11.05 3.21 42.11
N TRP A 30 -10.68 2.67 40.95
CA TRP A 30 -10.00 3.46 39.94
C TRP A 30 -11.02 4.47 39.45
N ASN A 31 -10.88 5.71 39.91
CA ASN A 31 -11.58 6.85 39.34
C ASN A 31 -11.20 6.93 37.86
N LEU A 32 -12.09 6.49 36.96
CA LEU A 32 -12.15 7.13 35.65
C LEU A 32 -12.59 8.56 35.93
N SER A 33 -11.62 9.45 36.08
CA SER A 33 -11.84 10.85 35.77
C SER A 33 -12.21 10.89 34.29
N ALA A 34 -13.51 10.85 34.01
CA ALA A 34 -14.03 11.36 32.75
C ALA A 34 -13.58 12.81 32.68
N ALA A 35 -12.50 13.07 31.95
CA ALA A 35 -12.10 14.43 31.65
C ALA A 35 -13.32 15.07 30.96
N PRO A 36 -13.86 16.20 31.48
CA PRO A 36 -14.91 16.90 30.77
C PRO A 36 -14.34 17.29 29.40
N ALA A 37 -15.11 17.01 28.34
CA ALA A 37 -14.72 17.36 26.98
C ALA A 37 -14.31 18.85 26.93
N GLN A 38 -13.03 19.12 26.72
CA GLN A 38 -12.50 20.48 26.59
C GLN A 38 -12.67 21.04 25.17
N VAL A 39 -13.70 20.56 24.46
CA VAL A 39 -14.14 21.16 23.20
C VAL A 39 -15.42 21.92 23.51
N PRO A 40 -15.44 23.27 23.42
CA PRO A 40 -16.65 24.06 23.54
C PRO A 40 -17.76 23.46 22.65
N LEU A 41 -18.98 23.35 23.19
CA LEU A 41 -20.16 22.79 22.49
C LEU A 41 -20.51 23.53 21.16
N PHE A 42 -19.86 24.66 20.89
CA PHE A 42 -19.96 25.45 19.65
C PHE A 42 -18.94 25.06 18.56
N LEU A 43 -17.94 24.23 18.88
CA LEU A 43 -17.15 23.50 17.88
C LEU A 43 -17.83 22.14 17.72
N GLY A 44 -18.75 22.06 16.75
CA GLY A 44 -19.42 20.81 16.39
C GLY A 44 -18.39 19.68 16.26
N GLY A 45 -18.71 18.50 16.79
CA GLY A 45 -17.82 17.35 16.78
C GLY A 45 -17.23 17.12 15.38
N SER A 46 -15.95 16.75 15.31
CA SER A 46 -15.25 16.44 14.06
C SER A 46 -16.10 15.48 13.23
N ILE A 47 -16.53 15.92 12.05
CA ILE A 47 -17.23 15.04 11.11
C ILE A 47 -16.21 14.06 10.55
N GLU A 48 -16.57 12.78 10.47
CA GLU A 48 -15.64 11.76 9.98
C GLU A 48 -15.28 12.04 8.52
N PRO A 49 -14.01 12.19 8.13
CA PRO A 49 -13.67 12.38 6.73
C PRO A 49 -13.99 11.13 5.91
N ASN A 50 -14.26 11.33 4.62
CA ASN A 50 -14.31 10.24 3.64
C ASN A 50 -12.90 9.98 3.11
N ILE A 51 -12.51 8.72 3.07
CA ILE A 51 -11.23 8.27 2.50
C ILE A 51 -11.55 7.15 1.52
N MET A 52 -11.20 7.34 0.25
CA MET A 52 -11.14 6.24 -0.70
C MET A 52 -9.71 5.73 -0.72
N PHE A 53 -9.51 4.45 -0.40
CA PHE A 53 -8.22 3.82 -0.65
C PHE A 53 -8.24 3.16 -2.02
N THR A 54 -7.34 3.57 -2.90
CA THR A 54 -7.22 3.04 -4.26
C THR A 54 -5.94 2.21 -4.36
N LEU A 55 -6.11 0.90 -4.54
CA LEU A 55 -5.04 -0.07 -4.70
C LEU A 55 -4.63 -0.19 -6.18
N ASP A 56 -3.34 -0.15 -6.43
CA ASP A 56 -2.77 -0.63 -7.69
C ASP A 56 -2.82 -2.16 -7.74
N ASP A 57 -3.63 -2.66 -8.67
CA ASP A 57 -3.76 -4.07 -9.01
C ASP A 57 -3.26 -4.36 -10.43
N SER A 58 -2.36 -3.51 -10.96
CA SER A 58 -1.65 -3.78 -12.21
C SER A 58 -0.78 -5.03 -12.09
N GLY A 59 -0.43 -5.60 -13.23
CA GLY A 59 0.31 -6.85 -13.26
C GLY A 59 1.75 -6.75 -12.73
N SER A 60 2.37 -5.57 -12.75
CA SER A 60 3.70 -5.33 -12.16
C SER A 60 3.71 -5.60 -10.66
N MET A 61 2.57 -5.49 -9.99
CA MET A 61 2.42 -5.80 -8.57
C MET A 61 2.69 -7.27 -8.22
N HIS A 62 2.79 -8.17 -9.22
CA HIS A 62 3.26 -9.55 -9.04
C HIS A 62 4.78 -9.65 -8.80
N TRP A 63 5.55 -8.65 -9.23
CA TRP A 63 7.01 -8.75 -9.28
C TRP A 63 7.66 -8.78 -7.90
N GLU A 64 8.79 -9.47 -7.83
CA GLU A 64 9.62 -9.61 -6.62
C GLU A 64 10.91 -8.77 -6.70
N LEU A 65 10.99 -7.85 -7.68
CA LEU A 65 12.15 -6.98 -7.92
C LEU A 65 11.77 -5.50 -8.02
N MET A 66 12.60 -4.64 -7.43
CA MET A 66 12.61 -3.17 -7.58
C MET A 66 14.03 -2.63 -7.34
N PRO A 67 14.47 -1.55 -8.01
CA PRO A 67 13.72 -0.70 -8.96
C PRO A 67 13.54 -1.31 -10.35
N ASP A 68 12.76 -0.67 -11.21
CA ASP A 68 12.33 -1.23 -12.51
C ASP A 68 13.46 -1.49 -13.49
N ASN A 69 14.53 -0.69 -13.45
CA ASN A 69 15.73 -0.93 -14.26
C ASN A 69 16.49 -2.22 -13.87
N LEU A 70 16.09 -2.92 -12.81
CA LEU A 70 16.59 -4.25 -12.43
C LEU A 70 15.75 -5.39 -13.02
N ILE A 71 14.60 -5.09 -13.63
CA ILE A 71 13.56 -6.08 -13.93
C ILE A 71 13.78 -6.67 -15.32
N TRP A 72 14.17 -7.93 -15.30
CA TRP A 72 14.26 -8.80 -16.47
C TRP A 72 13.56 -10.12 -16.18
N SER A 73 13.80 -10.67 -14.98
CA SER A 73 12.91 -11.64 -14.36
C SER A 73 11.79 -10.91 -13.62
N TYR A 74 10.67 -11.60 -13.45
CA TYR A 74 9.58 -11.15 -12.61
C TYR A 74 9.68 -11.68 -11.18
N PHE A 75 10.32 -12.84 -11.01
CA PHE A 75 10.31 -13.58 -9.76
C PHE A 75 11.72 -13.93 -9.28
N LEU A 76 11.86 -14.00 -7.96
CA LEU A 76 13.05 -14.48 -7.27
C LEU A 76 12.95 -15.96 -6.95
N TYR A 77 11.74 -16.51 -6.92
CA TYR A 77 11.49 -17.94 -6.73
C TYR A 77 10.53 -18.44 -7.80
N PRO A 78 10.61 -19.73 -8.18
CA PRO A 78 9.57 -20.32 -9.02
C PRO A 78 8.20 -20.14 -8.37
N ARG A 79 7.30 -19.45 -9.07
CA ARG A 79 5.95 -19.17 -8.59
C ARG A 79 5.01 -20.36 -8.80
N VAL A 80 3.97 -20.43 -7.98
CA VAL A 80 2.78 -21.26 -8.22
C VAL A 80 1.78 -20.53 -9.12
N ASP A 81 0.80 -21.26 -9.64
CA ASP A 81 -0.23 -20.68 -10.51
C ASP A 81 -1.29 -19.90 -9.75
N ASN A 82 -1.69 -18.77 -10.32
CA ASN A 82 -2.70 -17.83 -9.81
C ASN A 82 -2.42 -17.44 -8.36
N LEU A 83 -1.15 -17.15 -8.04
CA LEU A 83 -0.69 -16.86 -6.68
C LEU A 83 -1.48 -15.72 -6.01
N TYR A 84 -1.81 -14.68 -6.78
CA TYR A 84 -2.60 -13.52 -6.35
C TYR A 84 -3.97 -13.45 -7.04
N GLY A 85 -4.46 -14.58 -7.58
CA GLY A 85 -5.63 -14.60 -8.46
C GLY A 85 -5.38 -13.85 -9.78
N GLY A 86 -6.44 -13.66 -10.57
CA GLY A 86 -6.45 -12.71 -11.71
C GLY A 86 -5.63 -13.07 -12.96
N GLY A 87 -4.63 -13.95 -12.87
CA GLY A 87 -3.82 -14.39 -14.01
C GLY A 87 -2.40 -14.77 -13.60
N ASN A 88 -1.54 -14.96 -14.61
CA ASN A 88 -0.16 -15.39 -14.44
C ASN A 88 0.77 -14.70 -15.44
N TYR A 89 1.94 -14.27 -14.97
CA TYR A 89 3.08 -13.98 -15.83
C TYR A 89 3.92 -15.24 -16.06
N THR A 90 4.69 -15.29 -17.15
CA THR A 90 5.66 -16.36 -17.38
C THR A 90 6.62 -16.46 -16.19
N ASN A 91 6.95 -17.69 -15.79
CA ASN A 91 7.79 -17.96 -14.61
C ASN A 91 9.29 -17.70 -14.92
N PHE A 92 9.62 -16.44 -15.21
CA PHE A 92 10.99 -15.94 -15.36
C PHE A 92 11.57 -15.68 -13.97
N VAL A 93 12.58 -16.47 -13.60
CA VAL A 93 13.13 -16.55 -12.26
C VAL A 93 14.63 -16.30 -12.28
N VAL A 94 15.11 -15.46 -11.37
CA VAL A 94 16.55 -15.24 -11.21
C VAL A 94 17.25 -16.53 -10.73
N SER A 95 18.24 -17.00 -11.49
CA SER A 95 19.00 -18.21 -11.19
C SER A 95 19.83 -18.13 -9.91
N PHE A 96 19.76 -19.17 -9.07
CA PHE A 96 20.51 -19.31 -7.81
C PHE A 96 21.97 -19.80 -7.97
N THR A 97 22.38 -20.23 -9.17
CA THR A 97 23.32 -21.37 -9.27
C THR A 97 24.67 -21.11 -9.93
N GLU A 98 25.19 -19.87 -9.94
CA GLU A 98 26.44 -19.62 -10.67
C GLU A 98 27.32 -18.58 -9.95
N SER A 99 28.56 -18.97 -9.62
CA SER A 99 29.59 -18.04 -9.11
C SER A 99 29.79 -16.86 -10.08
N ASN A 100 29.50 -17.08 -11.36
CA ASN A 100 29.55 -16.10 -12.44
C ASN A 100 28.19 -15.45 -12.77
N ASN A 101 27.20 -15.45 -11.88
CA ASN A 101 25.94 -14.73 -12.11
C ASN A 101 25.90 -13.44 -11.28
N ILE A 102 26.05 -12.28 -11.93
CA ILE A 102 25.94 -10.98 -11.27
C ILE A 102 24.46 -10.62 -11.02
N TYR A 103 23.54 -11.13 -11.84
CA TYR A 103 22.11 -10.83 -11.70
C TYR A 103 21.52 -11.39 -10.40
N ASP A 104 21.92 -12.60 -9.99
CA ASP A 104 21.55 -13.17 -8.68
C ASP A 104 22.01 -12.29 -7.51
N LYS A 105 23.19 -11.68 -7.64
CA LYS A 105 23.76 -10.80 -6.61
C LYS A 105 22.98 -9.50 -6.50
N TRP A 106 22.61 -8.89 -7.63
CA TRP A 106 21.73 -7.72 -7.65
C TRP A 106 20.35 -8.03 -7.08
N ALA A 107 19.72 -9.08 -7.59
CA ALA A 107 18.36 -9.45 -7.24
C ALA A 107 18.18 -9.89 -5.77
N ARG A 108 19.23 -10.45 -5.16
CA ARG A 108 19.21 -10.94 -3.77
C ARG A 108 20.05 -10.10 -2.80
N SER A 109 20.29 -8.83 -3.14
CA SER A 109 20.89 -7.84 -2.24
C SER A 109 19.87 -6.75 -1.95
N SER A 110 19.52 -6.54 -0.69
CA SER A 110 18.57 -5.49 -0.29
C SER A 110 19.02 -4.07 -0.63
N SER A 111 20.34 -3.86 -0.80
CA SER A 111 20.90 -2.57 -1.23
C SER A 111 20.61 -2.27 -2.71
N ILE A 112 20.38 -3.29 -3.53
CA ILE A 112 20.14 -3.17 -4.97
C ILE A 112 18.68 -3.47 -5.28
N ASN A 113 18.20 -4.66 -4.92
CA ASN A 113 16.80 -5.03 -4.95
C ASN A 113 16.10 -4.64 -3.65
N ARG A 114 15.41 -3.49 -3.63
CA ARG A 114 14.80 -2.94 -2.41
C ARG A 114 13.63 -3.77 -1.86
N THR A 115 13.04 -4.68 -2.64
CA THR A 115 12.03 -5.63 -2.13
C THR A 115 12.65 -6.87 -1.48
N TYR A 116 13.95 -7.14 -1.69
CA TYR A 116 14.58 -8.34 -1.15
C TYR A 116 14.76 -8.27 0.36
N TYR A 117 14.94 -9.45 0.96
CA TYR A 117 15.22 -9.61 2.37
C TYR A 117 16.39 -8.73 2.80
N ASN A 118 16.13 -7.84 3.75
CA ASN A 118 17.13 -7.02 4.41
C ASN A 118 17.40 -7.59 5.82
N PRO A 119 18.58 -8.19 6.09
CA PRO A 119 18.89 -8.69 7.43
C PRO A 119 18.94 -7.58 8.49
N GLU A 120 18.95 -6.31 8.09
CA GLU A 120 18.94 -5.18 9.01
C GLU A 120 17.53 -4.80 9.51
N VAL A 121 16.47 -5.37 8.94
CA VAL A 121 15.07 -5.02 9.23
C VAL A 121 14.33 -6.18 9.89
N THR A 122 13.49 -5.85 10.88
CA THR A 122 12.53 -6.78 11.49
C THR A 122 11.29 -6.89 10.61
N TYR A 123 10.97 -8.09 10.13
CA TYR A 123 9.76 -8.38 9.37
C TYR A 123 8.69 -8.99 10.28
N VAL A 124 7.65 -8.21 10.56
CA VAL A 124 6.52 -8.62 11.39
C VAL A 124 5.36 -9.13 10.53
N PRO A 125 4.57 -10.11 10.96
CA PRO A 125 3.37 -10.50 10.22
C PRO A 125 2.38 -9.35 9.99
N TRP A 126 1.52 -9.47 8.97
CA TRP A 126 0.50 -8.46 8.68
C TRP A 126 -0.43 -8.19 9.86
N SER A 127 -0.99 -6.98 9.92
CA SER A 127 -2.00 -6.62 10.89
C SER A 127 -3.35 -7.25 10.53
N ASN A 128 -4.12 -7.67 11.53
CA ASN A 128 -5.53 -7.97 11.39
C ASN A 128 -6.38 -6.70 11.58
N ALA A 129 -7.66 -6.78 11.21
CA ALA A 129 -8.59 -5.67 11.37
C ALA A 129 -8.72 -5.18 12.83
N ASP A 130 -8.56 -6.07 13.81
CA ASP A 130 -8.63 -5.76 15.24
C ASP A 130 -7.32 -5.18 15.83
N GLY A 131 -6.30 -4.97 14.99
CA GLY A 131 -4.98 -4.47 15.41
C GLY A 131 -4.01 -5.55 15.90
N THR A 132 -4.45 -6.80 16.03
CA THR A 132 -3.54 -7.93 16.30
C THR A 132 -2.68 -8.25 15.08
N ARG A 133 -1.68 -9.12 15.24
CA ARG A 133 -0.82 -9.58 14.15
C ARG A 133 -1.22 -10.99 13.72
N MET A 134 -1.07 -11.28 12.43
CA MET A 134 -1.09 -12.66 11.93
C MET A 134 0.05 -13.48 12.58
N ALA A 135 -0.02 -14.81 12.47
CA ALA A 135 0.98 -15.69 13.05
C ALA A 135 2.33 -15.60 12.30
N ASN A 136 3.43 -15.87 12.99
CA ASN A 136 4.72 -16.07 12.35
C ASN A 136 4.63 -17.19 11.29
N ALA A 137 5.33 -17.00 10.17
CA ALA A 137 5.39 -18.01 9.12
C ALA A 137 6.19 -19.22 9.59
N LEU A 138 5.72 -20.44 9.25
CA LEU A 138 6.45 -21.67 9.56
C LEU A 138 7.70 -21.78 8.69
N ILE A 139 8.88 -21.95 9.28
CA ILE A 139 10.15 -22.00 8.54
C ILE A 139 10.25 -23.21 7.59
N THR A 140 9.57 -24.32 7.90
CA THR A 140 9.54 -25.54 7.07
C THR A 140 8.41 -25.53 6.04
N CYS A 141 7.52 -24.54 6.09
CA CYS A 141 6.38 -24.41 5.18
C CYS A 141 5.88 -22.96 5.20
N ALA A 142 6.72 -22.04 4.74
CA ALA A 142 6.39 -20.62 4.67
C ALA A 142 5.38 -20.40 3.54
N PRO A 143 4.12 -19.97 3.83
CA PRO A 143 3.09 -19.86 2.81
C PRO A 143 3.49 -18.94 1.67
N HIS A 144 3.13 -19.33 0.43
CA HIS A 144 3.30 -18.44 -0.72
C HIS A 144 2.34 -17.25 -0.66
N ASN A 145 1.15 -17.42 -0.07
CA ASN A 145 0.19 -16.36 0.15
C ASN A 145 -0.34 -16.47 1.59
N PRO A 146 -0.26 -15.40 2.42
CA PRO A 146 -0.64 -15.48 3.83
C PRO A 146 -2.13 -15.69 4.06
N VAL A 147 -3.00 -15.25 3.14
CA VAL A 147 -4.47 -15.39 3.25
C VAL A 147 -5.05 -16.49 2.37
N ASP A 148 -4.26 -17.03 1.43
CA ASP A 148 -4.61 -18.21 0.63
C ASP A 148 -3.51 -19.28 0.75
N THR A 149 -3.44 -19.92 1.91
CA THR A 149 -2.44 -20.96 2.20
C THR A 149 -2.63 -22.21 1.36
N GLY A 150 -3.79 -22.36 0.69
CA GLY A 150 -4.07 -23.42 -0.27
C GLY A 150 -3.16 -23.36 -1.51
N LYS A 151 -2.51 -22.21 -1.75
CA LYS A 151 -1.46 -22.05 -2.77
C LYS A 151 -0.18 -22.84 -2.48
N GLY A 152 -0.05 -23.42 -1.29
CA GLY A 152 1.11 -24.15 -0.86
C GLY A 152 2.15 -23.25 -0.19
N CYS A 153 3.32 -23.82 0.06
CA CYS A 153 4.35 -23.21 0.87
C CYS A 153 5.76 -23.63 0.44
N ARG A 154 6.75 -22.93 0.96
CA ARG A 154 8.17 -23.21 0.76
C ARG A 154 8.85 -23.67 2.04
N ASP A 155 9.58 -24.77 1.98
CA ASP A 155 10.52 -25.14 3.04
C ASP A 155 11.78 -24.30 2.91
N LEU A 156 12.04 -23.41 3.87
CA LEU A 156 13.18 -22.50 3.89
C LEU A 156 14.43 -23.13 4.53
N THR A 157 14.30 -24.35 5.06
CA THR A 157 15.34 -25.06 5.82
C THR A 157 15.94 -26.24 5.05
N ALA A 158 15.54 -26.43 3.80
CA ALA A 158 15.98 -27.54 2.96
C ALA A 158 16.28 -27.08 1.52
N ASN A 159 17.04 -27.90 0.79
CA ASN A 159 17.19 -27.72 -0.65
C ASN A 159 15.84 -27.90 -1.34
N ASN A 160 15.50 -26.95 -2.19
CA ASN A 160 14.28 -26.93 -2.99
C ASN A 160 14.63 -27.28 -4.44
N SER A 161 13.80 -28.07 -5.12
CA SER A 161 13.98 -28.42 -6.53
C SER A 161 12.72 -28.11 -7.33
N GLN A 162 12.80 -27.18 -8.28
CA GLN A 162 11.65 -26.72 -9.07
C GLN A 162 12.05 -26.35 -10.49
N SER A 163 11.06 -26.34 -11.39
CA SER A 163 11.22 -25.97 -12.79
C SER A 163 10.79 -24.52 -13.03
N ALA A 164 11.58 -23.77 -13.80
CA ALA A 164 11.30 -22.40 -14.23
C ALA A 164 12.08 -22.04 -15.51
N PHE A 165 11.81 -20.86 -16.07
CA PHE A 165 12.75 -20.19 -16.96
C PHE A 165 13.77 -19.46 -16.09
N TRP A 166 15.04 -19.83 -16.21
CA TRP A 166 16.08 -19.31 -15.33
C TRP A 166 16.90 -18.24 -16.03
N ASP A 167 16.86 -17.03 -15.50
CA ASP A 167 17.63 -15.90 -16.01
C ASP A 167 18.94 -15.72 -15.24
N SER A 168 19.98 -15.31 -15.98
CA SER A 168 21.32 -15.10 -15.46
C SER A 168 22.05 -14.07 -16.30
N ALA A 169 22.90 -13.26 -15.67
CA ALA A 169 23.83 -12.39 -16.39
C ALA A 169 25.27 -12.73 -15.95
N PRO A 170 26.21 -12.88 -16.89
CA PRO A 170 27.61 -13.13 -16.54
C PRO A 170 28.20 -11.98 -15.71
N ASN A 171 29.22 -12.25 -14.90
CA ASN A 171 29.95 -11.15 -14.25
C ASN A 171 30.56 -10.21 -15.30
N GLY A 172 30.55 -8.90 -15.03
CA GLY A 172 30.98 -7.88 -15.96
C GLY A 172 29.88 -7.36 -16.90
N THR A 173 28.64 -7.86 -16.78
CA THR A 173 27.47 -7.23 -17.42
C THR A 173 27.22 -5.86 -16.81
N ALA A 174 27.02 -4.85 -17.67
CA ALA A 174 26.70 -3.50 -17.24
C ALA A 174 25.29 -3.43 -16.64
N PHE A 175 25.14 -2.70 -15.54
CA PHE A 175 23.87 -2.56 -14.82
C PHE A 175 22.80 -1.89 -15.69
N ALA A 176 23.21 -0.93 -16.53
CA ALA A 176 22.33 -0.21 -17.45
C ALA A 176 22.06 -0.94 -18.78
N ASN A 177 22.69 -2.09 -19.03
CA ASN A 177 22.57 -2.82 -20.30
C ASN A 177 22.19 -4.28 -20.08
N LEU A 178 21.00 -4.49 -19.50
CA LEU A 178 20.42 -5.81 -19.30
C LEU A 178 19.87 -6.45 -20.58
N ASN A 179 20.02 -5.81 -21.75
CA ASN A 179 19.73 -6.44 -23.05
C ASN A 179 20.57 -7.71 -23.31
N PHE A 180 21.61 -7.95 -22.51
CA PHE A 180 22.50 -9.12 -22.53
C PHE A 180 22.24 -10.14 -21.41
N VAL A 181 21.12 -10.08 -20.66
CA VAL A 181 20.75 -11.19 -19.77
C VAL A 181 20.54 -12.41 -20.66
N THR A 182 21.50 -13.34 -20.63
CA THR A 182 21.36 -14.58 -21.36
C THR A 182 20.31 -15.38 -20.62
N THR A 183 19.11 -15.45 -21.20
CA THR A 183 18.21 -16.58 -20.96
C THR A 183 19.03 -17.82 -21.28
N ASN A 184 19.71 -18.41 -20.31
CA ASN A 184 20.49 -19.63 -20.54
C ASN A 184 19.53 -20.79 -20.86
N THR A 185 18.23 -20.55 -20.81
CA THR A 185 17.19 -21.52 -21.03
C THR A 185 16.02 -20.86 -21.75
N SER A 186 15.97 -20.91 -23.09
CA SER A 186 14.71 -20.70 -23.83
C SER A 186 13.67 -21.83 -23.56
N ASN A 187 13.90 -22.64 -22.53
CA ASN A 187 13.12 -23.78 -22.10
C ASN A 187 13.05 -23.87 -20.56
N TRP A 188 12.07 -24.61 -20.07
CA TRP A 188 11.93 -24.96 -18.66
C TRP A 188 13.08 -25.86 -18.20
N GLN A 189 13.71 -25.54 -17.08
CA GLN A 189 14.74 -26.40 -16.47
C GLN A 189 14.50 -26.62 -14.98
N TYR A 190 14.75 -27.84 -14.52
CA TYR A 190 14.79 -28.15 -13.09
C TYR A 190 16.11 -27.72 -12.49
N ARG A 191 16.07 -26.90 -11.44
CA ARG A 191 17.25 -26.55 -10.63
C ARG A 191 16.98 -26.80 -9.16
N THR A 192 18.05 -27.17 -8.44
CA THR A 192 18.06 -27.32 -6.99
C THR A 192 18.77 -26.12 -6.37
N PHE A 193 18.17 -25.53 -5.34
CA PHE A 193 18.69 -24.32 -4.70
C PHE A 193 18.38 -24.28 -3.20
N TRP A 194 19.18 -23.52 -2.46
CA TRP A 194 18.90 -23.15 -1.08
C TRP A 194 18.11 -21.82 -1.06
N PRO A 195 16.88 -21.78 -0.54
CA PRO A 195 16.00 -20.63 -0.69
C PRO A 195 16.32 -19.45 0.25
N ALA A 196 16.85 -19.74 1.45
CA ALA A 196 17.20 -18.73 2.46
C ALA A 196 18.63 -18.22 2.23
N LEU A 197 18.76 -17.34 1.23
CA LEU A 197 20.03 -16.84 0.70
C LEU A 197 19.93 -15.33 0.52
N TYR A 198 20.97 -14.57 0.81
CA TYR A 198 21.09 -13.18 0.42
C TYR A 198 22.55 -12.80 0.13
N TYR A 199 22.75 -11.63 -0.47
CA TYR A 199 24.07 -11.04 -0.65
C TYR A 199 24.17 -9.73 0.13
N ARG A 200 25.25 -9.58 0.91
CA ARG A 200 25.63 -8.27 1.45
C ARG A 200 26.44 -7.49 0.44
N PHE A 201 25.95 -6.32 0.07
CA PHE A 201 26.66 -5.37 -0.76
C PHE A 201 27.48 -4.39 0.10
N THR A 202 28.71 -4.12 -0.31
CA THR A 202 29.66 -3.26 0.42
C THR A 202 30.13 -2.05 -0.40
N GLY A 203 29.51 -1.80 -1.55
CA GLY A 203 29.83 -0.69 -2.44
C GLY A 203 28.90 0.50 -2.31
N ASP A 204 29.13 1.50 -3.15
CA ASP A 204 28.23 2.64 -3.36
C ASP A 204 27.15 2.26 -4.39
N VAL A 205 25.88 2.29 -3.99
CA VAL A 205 24.73 1.94 -4.83
C VAL A 205 24.54 2.89 -6.02
N SER A 206 25.08 4.11 -5.94
CA SER A 206 25.06 5.08 -7.04
C SER A 206 26.15 4.82 -8.09
N SER A 207 27.16 4.00 -7.76
CA SER A 207 28.28 3.68 -8.63
C SER A 207 28.01 2.41 -9.45
N ASN A 208 27.90 2.54 -10.77
CA ASN A 208 27.83 1.40 -11.69
C ASN A 208 29.02 0.45 -11.52
N ALA A 209 30.23 0.99 -11.37
CA ALA A 209 31.44 0.17 -11.20
C ALA A 209 31.37 -0.71 -9.94
N ASP A 210 30.80 -0.19 -8.84
CA ASP A 210 30.61 -0.97 -7.63
C ASP A 210 29.47 -1.97 -7.78
N ARG A 211 28.33 -1.56 -8.35
CA ARG A 211 27.19 -2.45 -8.59
C ARG A 211 27.58 -3.64 -9.48
N GLU A 212 28.38 -3.42 -10.51
CA GLU A 212 28.79 -4.44 -11.49
C GLU A 212 29.93 -5.35 -10.99
N SER A 213 30.59 -4.97 -9.89
CA SER A 213 31.70 -5.73 -9.33
C SER A 213 31.22 -6.86 -8.42
N ALA A 214 31.35 -8.11 -8.88
CA ALA A 214 31.03 -9.30 -8.09
C ALA A 214 31.76 -9.35 -6.73
N ALA A 215 32.94 -8.71 -6.62
CA ALA A 215 33.72 -8.65 -5.38
C ALA A 215 33.05 -7.81 -4.28
N LYS A 216 32.08 -6.94 -4.63
CA LYS A 216 31.33 -6.13 -3.65
C LYS A 216 30.21 -6.91 -2.96
N TYR A 217 29.93 -8.15 -3.38
CA TYR A 217 28.84 -8.97 -2.87
C TYR A 217 29.36 -10.18 -2.11
N THR A 218 28.98 -10.28 -0.83
CA THR A 218 29.28 -11.45 0.00
C THR A 218 28.03 -12.31 0.13
N ARG A 219 28.13 -13.56 -0.29
CA ARG A 219 27.03 -14.55 -0.23
C ARG A 219 26.80 -15.02 1.20
N VAL A 220 25.56 -15.03 1.66
CA VAL A 220 25.16 -15.58 2.97
C VAL A 220 23.98 -16.53 2.80
N GLU A 221 24.16 -17.78 3.20
CA GLU A 221 23.06 -18.74 3.35
C GLU A 221 22.67 -18.86 4.82
N ILE A 222 21.37 -18.75 5.11
CA ILE A 222 20.85 -18.97 6.45
C ILE A 222 20.73 -20.48 6.66
N ARG A 223 21.61 -21.05 7.48
CA ARG A 223 21.82 -22.47 7.79
C ARG A 223 21.92 -22.66 9.30
N SER A 224 21.42 -23.79 9.77
CA SER A 224 21.49 -24.15 11.18
C SER A 224 22.93 -24.25 11.66
N GLY A 225 23.19 -23.73 12.86
CA GLY A 225 24.50 -23.80 13.53
C GLY A 225 25.35 -22.53 13.42
N ASP A 226 24.94 -21.58 12.57
CA ASP A 226 25.63 -20.30 12.40
C ASP A 226 24.93 -19.15 13.15
N SER A 227 25.62 -18.01 13.23
CA SER A 227 25.07 -16.73 13.68
C SER A 227 25.16 -15.70 12.57
N TYR A 228 24.20 -14.78 12.53
CA TYR A 228 24.03 -13.82 11.45
C TYR A 228 24.12 -12.39 11.96
N THR A 229 24.88 -11.55 11.27
CA THR A 229 24.82 -10.09 11.54
C THR A 229 23.56 -9.51 10.91
N GLY A 230 22.63 -9.06 11.73
CA GLY A 230 21.52 -8.23 11.31
C GLY A 230 21.81 -6.74 11.52
N GLY A 231 20.76 -5.98 11.78
CA GLY A 231 20.81 -4.56 12.09
C GLY A 231 20.83 -4.33 13.60
N ALA A 232 21.35 -3.19 14.03
CA ALA A 232 21.37 -2.82 15.45
C ALA A 232 19.97 -2.67 16.07
N ASN A 233 18.94 -2.45 15.23
CA ASN A 233 17.56 -2.22 15.64
C ASN A 233 16.64 -3.43 15.37
N ARG A 234 17.21 -4.63 15.18
CA ARG A 234 16.44 -5.87 15.02
C ARG A 234 15.78 -6.27 16.35
N GLU A 235 14.53 -5.83 16.56
CA GLU A 235 13.76 -6.07 17.79
C GLU A 235 13.47 -7.56 18.06
N ASP A 236 13.48 -8.39 17.01
CA ASP A 236 13.31 -9.84 17.08
C ASP A 236 14.61 -10.61 17.42
N CYS A 237 15.73 -9.89 17.60
CA CYS A 237 17.07 -10.44 17.77
C CYS A 237 17.62 -10.08 19.16
N ALA A 238 17.68 -11.06 20.07
CA ALA A 238 17.99 -10.83 21.48
C ALA A 238 19.39 -10.24 21.73
N ALA A 239 20.36 -10.53 20.84
CA ALA A 239 21.74 -10.06 20.90
C ALA A 239 22.09 -9.15 19.70
N ALA A 240 21.12 -8.39 19.19
CA ALA A 240 21.31 -7.45 18.08
C ALA A 240 22.61 -6.62 18.22
N PRO A 241 23.43 -6.50 17.16
CA PRO A 241 23.16 -6.91 15.78
C PRO A 241 23.54 -8.36 15.45
N THR A 242 23.85 -9.23 16.43
CA THR A 242 24.18 -10.64 16.15
C THR A 242 22.99 -11.52 16.50
N CYS A 243 22.38 -12.13 15.49
CA CYS A 243 21.20 -12.97 15.61
C CYS A 243 21.57 -14.44 15.49
N SER A 244 20.89 -15.27 16.28
CA SER A 244 20.96 -16.72 16.16
C SER A 244 20.34 -17.19 14.83
N TYR A 245 20.61 -18.44 14.45
CA TYR A 245 19.94 -19.07 13.32
C TYR A 245 18.42 -18.99 13.42
N ASP A 246 17.84 -19.33 14.59
CA ASP A 246 16.38 -19.38 14.78
C ASP A 246 15.72 -18.02 14.58
N GLU A 247 16.35 -16.95 15.07
CA GLU A 247 15.87 -15.57 14.89
C GLU A 247 15.98 -15.15 13.41
N GLU A 248 17.11 -15.42 12.76
CA GLU A 248 17.34 -14.99 11.38
C GLU A 248 16.44 -15.75 10.38
N ILE A 249 16.29 -17.07 10.54
CA ILE A 249 15.44 -17.86 9.65
C ILE A 249 13.95 -17.55 9.85
N GLN A 250 13.52 -17.22 11.07
CA GLN A 250 12.15 -16.79 11.33
C GLN A 250 11.87 -15.42 10.69
N ASN A 251 12.81 -14.48 10.76
CA ASN A 251 12.71 -13.18 10.10
C ASN A 251 12.64 -13.33 8.57
N PHE A 252 13.48 -14.21 8.00
CA PHE A 252 13.43 -14.55 6.58
C PHE A 252 12.09 -15.18 6.17
N ALA A 253 11.54 -16.07 7.00
CA ALA A 253 10.23 -16.68 6.75
C ALA A 253 9.11 -15.65 6.77
N ASN A 254 9.14 -14.70 7.70
CA ASN A 254 8.17 -13.61 7.74
C ASN A 254 8.31 -12.70 6.50
N TRP A 255 9.52 -12.30 6.11
CA TRP A 255 9.74 -11.58 4.85
C TRP A 255 9.16 -12.34 3.65
N TYR A 256 9.49 -13.63 3.55
CA TYR A 256 9.04 -14.46 2.43
C TYR A 256 7.52 -14.48 2.31
N THR A 257 6.81 -14.73 3.39
CA THR A 257 5.35 -14.85 3.36
C THR A 257 4.64 -13.51 3.24
N TYR A 258 5.16 -12.45 3.88
CA TYR A 258 4.43 -11.20 4.05
C TYR A 258 4.95 -10.02 3.21
N TYR A 259 6.12 -10.10 2.58
CA TYR A 259 6.78 -8.92 1.97
C TYR A 259 7.48 -9.13 0.63
N ARG A 260 7.69 -10.37 0.18
CA ARG A 260 8.62 -10.68 -0.93
C ARG A 260 8.25 -10.13 -2.31
N SER A 261 7.02 -9.67 -2.52
CA SER A 261 6.55 -9.08 -3.77
C SER A 261 5.99 -7.69 -3.52
N ARG A 262 5.85 -6.91 -4.59
CA ARG A 262 5.28 -5.54 -4.53
C ARG A 262 3.91 -5.51 -3.86
N ILE A 263 2.99 -6.39 -4.26
CA ILE A 263 1.65 -6.45 -3.64
C ILE A 263 1.71 -6.87 -2.17
N LEU A 264 2.59 -7.82 -1.80
CA LEU A 264 2.69 -8.25 -0.41
C LEU A 264 3.23 -7.12 0.47
N LEU A 265 4.27 -6.42 0.00
CA LEU A 265 4.84 -5.26 0.67
C LEU A 265 3.81 -4.12 0.81
N ALA A 266 3.07 -3.81 -0.25
CA ALA A 266 2.01 -2.81 -0.24
C ALA A 266 0.92 -3.13 0.79
N ARG A 267 0.40 -4.37 0.77
CA ARG A 267 -0.60 -4.85 1.74
C ARG A 267 -0.10 -4.79 3.18
N ALA A 268 1.16 -5.13 3.40
CA ALA A 268 1.77 -5.04 4.72
C ALA A 268 1.77 -3.60 5.26
N GLY A 269 2.22 -2.65 4.44
CA GLY A 269 2.29 -1.23 4.81
C GLY A 269 0.92 -0.62 5.04
N VAL A 270 0.01 -0.80 4.07
CA VAL A 270 -1.37 -0.27 4.14
C VAL A 270 -2.12 -0.89 5.33
N GLY A 271 -2.06 -2.21 5.48
CA GLY A 271 -2.73 -2.91 6.57
C GLY A 271 -2.23 -2.48 7.93
N ARG A 272 -0.92 -2.21 8.07
CA ARG A 272 -0.35 -1.64 9.30
C ARG A 272 -0.90 -0.25 9.57
N ALA A 273 -0.87 0.64 8.59
CA ALA A 273 -1.33 2.02 8.75
C ALA A 273 -2.83 2.10 9.13
N PHE A 274 -3.68 1.32 8.47
CA PHE A 274 -5.12 1.29 8.74
C PHE A 274 -5.47 0.57 10.05
N ALA A 275 -4.68 -0.40 10.50
CA ALA A 275 -4.91 -1.09 11.77
C ALA A 275 -4.76 -0.15 12.98
N GLU A 276 -3.88 0.85 12.86
CA GLU A 276 -3.63 1.85 13.91
C GLU A 276 -4.73 2.93 13.98
N GLN A 277 -5.61 3.02 12.97
CA GLN A 277 -6.66 4.03 12.94
C GLN A 277 -7.83 3.71 13.89
N GLY A 278 -8.46 4.75 14.42
CA GLY A 278 -9.71 4.65 15.19
C GLY A 278 -10.96 4.57 14.30
N THR A 279 -12.14 4.76 14.90
CA THR A 279 -13.44 4.72 14.19
C THR A 279 -13.89 6.07 13.61
N GLY A 280 -13.12 7.14 13.85
CA GLY A 280 -13.46 8.52 13.49
C GLY A 280 -13.31 8.87 12.01
N LEU A 281 -13.38 7.88 11.11
CA LEU A 281 -13.18 8.03 9.68
C LEU A 281 -14.09 7.09 8.89
N ARG A 282 -14.30 7.41 7.61
CA ARG A 282 -15.05 6.57 6.67
C ARG A 282 -14.12 6.10 5.56
N VAL A 283 -14.11 4.81 5.28
CA VAL A 283 -13.21 4.22 4.26
C VAL A 283 -14.00 3.49 3.19
N GLY A 284 -13.68 3.77 1.94
CA GLY A 284 -14.06 2.98 0.77
C GLY A 284 -12.84 2.27 0.20
N PHE A 285 -13.08 1.33 -0.71
CA PHE A 285 -12.03 0.55 -1.35
C PHE A 285 -12.22 0.55 -2.87
N ALA A 286 -11.14 0.84 -3.58
CA ALA A 286 -11.08 0.82 -5.03
C ALA A 286 -9.80 0.11 -5.50
N ALA A 287 -9.82 -0.38 -6.74
CA ALA A 287 -8.66 -0.94 -7.40
C ALA A 287 -8.62 -0.52 -8.87
N ILE A 288 -7.45 -0.15 -9.39
CA ILE A 288 -7.34 0.59 -10.65
C ILE A 288 -7.80 -0.18 -11.89
N ASN A 289 -7.80 -1.51 -11.89
CA ASN A 289 -8.30 -2.35 -12.98
C ASN A 289 -9.73 -2.88 -12.75
N LYS A 290 -10.40 -2.47 -11.66
CA LYS A 290 -11.79 -2.85 -11.43
C LYS A 290 -12.66 -2.30 -12.56
N ALA A 291 -13.35 -3.23 -13.25
CA ALA A 291 -14.35 -2.93 -14.26
C ALA A 291 -15.63 -2.35 -13.63
N SER A 292 -16.51 -1.82 -14.47
CA SER A 292 -17.80 -1.26 -14.05
C SER A 292 -18.59 -2.22 -13.18
N ALA A 293 -19.26 -1.66 -12.17
CA ALA A 293 -20.02 -2.42 -11.18
C ALA A 293 -21.15 -1.57 -10.58
N MET A 294 -22.10 -2.22 -9.92
CA MET A 294 -23.11 -1.52 -9.12
C MET A 294 -22.55 -1.30 -7.71
N VAL A 295 -22.39 -0.03 -7.32
CA VAL A 295 -21.98 0.36 -5.97
C VAL A 295 -23.12 1.12 -5.33
N ASP A 296 -23.71 0.52 -4.30
CA ASP A 296 -24.84 1.08 -3.57
C ASP A 296 -26.11 1.28 -4.44
N GLY A 297 -26.24 0.49 -5.50
CA GLY A 297 -27.36 0.58 -6.44
C GLY A 297 -27.19 1.68 -7.51
N VAL A 298 -26.00 2.26 -7.63
CA VAL A 298 -25.63 3.19 -8.70
C VAL A 298 -24.48 2.58 -9.51
N THR A 299 -24.54 2.72 -10.83
CA THR A 299 -23.47 2.27 -11.72
C THR A 299 -22.21 3.08 -11.47
N SER A 300 -21.12 2.41 -11.12
CA SER A 300 -19.77 2.94 -11.17
C SER A 300 -19.14 2.55 -12.51
N PRO A 301 -18.52 3.50 -13.24
CA PRO A 301 -17.82 3.23 -14.51
C PRO A 301 -16.62 2.29 -14.34
N GLY A 302 -16.05 2.22 -13.13
CA GLY A 302 -15.01 1.29 -12.73
C GLY A 302 -14.31 1.74 -11.46
N ALA A 303 -13.15 1.15 -11.16
CA ALA A 303 -12.32 1.36 -9.97
C ALA A 303 -12.99 0.97 -8.62
N LEU A 304 -14.19 1.45 -8.34
CA LEU A 304 -14.87 1.27 -7.06
C LEU A 304 -15.24 -0.20 -6.83
N ILE A 305 -14.84 -0.71 -5.67
CA ILE A 305 -15.26 -2.01 -5.14
C ILE A 305 -16.32 -1.79 -4.06
N THR A 306 -16.02 -0.90 -3.11
CA THR A 306 -16.92 -0.53 -2.01
C THR A 306 -16.91 0.98 -1.84
N GLY A 307 -18.10 1.60 -1.76
CA GLY A 307 -18.23 2.99 -1.37
C GLY A 307 -17.76 3.22 0.07
N VAL A 308 -17.61 4.48 0.48
CA VAL A 308 -17.18 4.77 1.86
C VAL A 308 -18.18 4.19 2.87
N ARG A 309 -17.65 3.67 3.98
CA ARG A 309 -18.39 3.17 5.15
C ARG A 309 -17.72 3.64 6.42
N LYS A 310 -18.43 3.67 7.55
CA LYS A 310 -17.77 3.92 8.84
C LYS A 310 -16.68 2.88 9.08
N PHE A 311 -15.52 3.29 9.55
CA PHE A 311 -14.40 2.38 9.77
C PHE A 311 -14.48 1.67 11.13
N GLU A 312 -15.55 0.89 11.30
CA GLU A 312 -15.84 0.15 12.53
C GLU A 312 -16.52 -1.20 12.23
N GLY A 313 -16.49 -2.12 13.20
CA GLY A 313 -17.21 -3.39 13.12
C GLY A 313 -16.95 -4.17 11.82
N SER A 314 -18.03 -4.66 11.20
CA SER A 314 -17.97 -5.44 9.96
C SER A 314 -17.44 -4.66 8.75
N ASP A 315 -17.68 -3.35 8.69
CA ASP A 315 -17.20 -2.52 7.57
C ASP A 315 -15.67 -2.38 7.61
N ARG A 316 -15.11 -2.28 8.81
CA ARG A 316 -13.65 -2.34 9.01
C ARG A 316 -13.09 -3.70 8.62
N THR A 317 -13.72 -4.80 9.03
CA THR A 317 -13.29 -6.14 8.61
C THR A 317 -13.32 -6.29 7.09
N ALA A 318 -14.40 -5.84 6.44
CA ALA A 318 -14.55 -5.90 4.98
C ALA A 318 -13.49 -5.09 4.23
N PHE A 319 -13.00 -3.98 4.80
CA PHE A 319 -11.86 -3.25 4.24
C PHE A 319 -10.57 -4.10 4.23
N PHE A 320 -10.25 -4.78 5.35
CA PHE A 320 -9.07 -5.64 5.43
C PHE A 320 -9.20 -6.90 4.55
N GLU A 321 -10.38 -7.49 4.47
CA GLU A 321 -10.68 -8.58 3.53
C GLU A 321 -10.47 -8.10 2.09
N SER A 322 -11.00 -6.93 1.72
CA SER A 322 -10.77 -6.34 0.38
C SER A 322 -9.27 -6.10 0.13
N LEU A 323 -8.54 -5.53 1.09
CA LEU A 323 -7.11 -5.28 0.97
C LEU A 323 -6.31 -6.56 0.71
N TYR A 324 -6.57 -7.61 1.49
CA TYR A 324 -5.76 -8.84 1.48
C TYR A 324 -6.19 -9.86 0.43
N GLU A 325 -7.47 -9.94 0.11
CA GLU A 325 -8.04 -10.97 -0.77
C GLU A 325 -8.27 -10.48 -2.21
N HIS A 326 -8.19 -9.16 -2.47
CA HIS A 326 -8.39 -8.64 -3.84
C HIS A 326 -7.43 -9.30 -4.83
N SER A 327 -7.95 -9.71 -5.99
CA SER A 327 -7.12 -10.37 -7.00
C SER A 327 -6.27 -9.37 -7.76
N ILE A 328 -5.04 -9.74 -8.12
CA ILE A 328 -4.16 -8.91 -8.95
C ILE A 328 -4.15 -9.45 -10.39
N PRO A 329 -4.89 -8.85 -11.34
CA PRO A 329 -4.88 -9.28 -12.74
C PRO A 329 -3.56 -9.00 -13.45
N THR A 330 -3.39 -9.59 -14.64
CA THR A 330 -2.30 -9.24 -15.56
C THR A 330 -2.74 -8.09 -16.48
N SER A 331 -2.96 -6.92 -15.89
CA SER A 331 -3.51 -5.74 -16.57
C SER A 331 -2.58 -4.53 -16.43
N GLY A 332 -2.84 -3.49 -17.22
CA GLY A 332 -2.07 -2.24 -17.18
C GLY A 332 -2.35 -1.39 -15.95
N THR A 333 -1.95 -0.12 -16.00
CA THR A 333 -1.99 0.78 -14.85
C THR A 333 -2.80 2.05 -15.17
N PRO A 334 -4.14 1.93 -15.37
CA PRO A 334 -4.99 3.03 -15.85
C PRO A 334 -5.33 4.04 -14.75
N LEU A 335 -4.30 4.67 -14.15
CA LEU A 335 -4.46 5.57 -12.99
C LEU A 335 -5.37 6.76 -13.31
N ARG A 336 -5.28 7.33 -14.52
CA ARG A 336 -6.09 8.47 -14.96
C ARG A 336 -7.58 8.14 -14.97
N ARG A 337 -7.97 7.00 -15.56
CA ARG A 337 -9.34 6.49 -15.49
C ARG A 337 -9.78 6.26 -14.04
N ALA A 338 -8.96 5.57 -13.24
CA ALA A 338 -9.32 5.23 -11.88
C ALA A 338 -9.53 6.47 -11.00
N LEU A 339 -8.67 7.48 -11.13
CA LEU A 339 -8.78 8.75 -10.40
C LEU A 339 -10.07 9.51 -10.76
N ASP A 340 -10.44 9.52 -12.05
CA ASP A 340 -11.71 10.08 -12.51
C ASP A 340 -12.91 9.33 -11.95
N ASP A 341 -12.87 7.99 -11.93
CA ASP A 341 -13.92 7.15 -11.36
C ASP A 341 -14.16 7.46 -9.87
N ILE A 342 -13.10 7.73 -9.08
CA ILE A 342 -13.22 8.16 -7.67
C ILE A 342 -13.83 9.57 -7.57
N GLY A 343 -13.38 10.51 -8.41
CA GLY A 343 -13.93 11.85 -8.45
C GLY A 343 -15.44 11.84 -8.74
N GLN A 344 -15.89 11.04 -9.72
CA GLN A 344 -17.31 10.84 -10.02
C GLN A 344 -18.07 10.24 -8.83
N TYR A 345 -17.47 9.32 -8.07
CA TYR A 345 -18.09 8.80 -6.84
C TYR A 345 -18.34 9.92 -5.82
N TYR A 346 -17.38 10.83 -5.62
CA TYR A 346 -17.56 11.98 -4.74
C TYR A 346 -18.50 13.05 -5.28
N SER A 347 -18.86 13.04 -6.57
CA SER A 347 -19.93 13.91 -7.11
C SER A 347 -21.35 13.35 -6.92
N ARG A 348 -21.52 12.16 -6.34
CA ARG A 348 -22.85 11.56 -6.15
C ARG A 348 -23.72 12.35 -5.16
N SER A 349 -24.97 12.57 -5.54
CA SER A 349 -25.98 13.28 -4.72
C SER A 349 -27.03 12.38 -4.08
N ASP A 350 -26.94 11.06 -4.25
CA ASP A 350 -27.88 10.13 -3.62
C ASP A 350 -27.55 9.84 -2.15
N ASN A 351 -28.56 9.49 -1.35
CA ASN A 351 -28.44 9.27 0.10
C ASN A 351 -27.50 8.12 0.49
N LYS A 352 -27.27 7.15 -0.41
CA LYS A 352 -26.33 6.05 -0.16
C LYS A 352 -24.90 6.45 -0.51
N GLY A 353 -24.71 7.57 -1.20
CA GLY A 353 -23.43 8.09 -1.62
C GLY A 353 -22.59 8.64 -0.46
N PRO A 354 -21.42 9.23 -0.78
CA PRO A 354 -20.40 9.59 0.21
C PRO A 354 -20.82 10.70 1.18
N TRP A 355 -21.82 11.50 0.83
CA TRP A 355 -22.28 12.63 1.62
C TRP A 355 -23.45 12.29 2.55
N GLY A 356 -24.04 11.11 2.36
CA GLY A 356 -25.10 10.59 3.21
C GLY A 356 -24.67 10.52 4.67
N LYS A 357 -25.62 10.69 5.58
CA LYS A 357 -25.35 10.52 7.02
C LYS A 357 -24.82 9.12 7.32
N THR A 358 -25.37 8.11 6.65
CA THR A 358 -24.93 6.70 6.72
C THR A 358 -24.76 6.15 5.30
N PRO A 359 -23.57 6.34 4.69
CA PRO A 359 -23.27 5.83 3.35
C PRO A 359 -23.57 4.33 3.20
N GLY A 360 -24.01 3.91 2.02
CA GLY A 360 -24.53 2.58 1.75
C GLY A 360 -25.99 2.35 2.15
N SER A 361 -26.56 3.22 3.01
CA SER A 361 -27.96 3.14 3.45
C SER A 361 -28.79 4.29 2.89
N ASN A 362 -30.06 4.03 2.54
CA ASN A 362 -30.93 5.06 1.99
C ASN A 362 -31.61 5.87 3.10
N VAL A 363 -30.84 6.75 3.74
CA VAL A 363 -31.30 7.59 4.85
C VAL A 363 -31.50 9.02 4.36
N SER A 364 -32.72 9.54 4.43
CA SER A 364 -33.10 10.84 3.84
C SER A 364 -32.73 12.07 4.70
N GLU A 365 -31.82 11.90 5.65
CA GLU A 365 -31.34 12.99 6.49
C GLU A 365 -30.35 13.83 5.69
N SER A 366 -30.35 15.14 5.93
CA SER A 366 -29.55 16.09 5.16
C SER A 366 -28.09 15.68 5.09
N HIS A 367 -27.51 15.86 3.91
CA HIS A 367 -26.10 15.63 3.67
C HIS A 367 -25.23 16.59 4.48
N LEU A 368 -24.08 16.09 4.93
CA LEU A 368 -23.20 16.84 5.82
C LEU A 368 -22.20 17.68 5.00
N ALA A 369 -22.51 18.96 4.88
CA ALA A 369 -21.82 19.98 4.08
C ALA A 369 -20.33 20.15 4.40
N CYS A 370 -19.94 20.05 5.67
CA CYS A 370 -18.55 20.26 6.11
C CYS A 370 -17.66 19.00 6.05
N ARG A 371 -18.10 17.95 5.35
CA ARG A 371 -17.33 16.70 5.25
C ARG A 371 -16.17 16.84 4.26
N GLN A 372 -14.98 16.43 4.68
CA GLN A 372 -13.80 16.36 3.81
C GLN A 372 -13.76 15.02 3.07
N SER A 373 -13.22 15.02 1.84
CA SER A 373 -13.12 13.82 1.02
C SER A 373 -11.70 13.66 0.44
N TYR A 374 -11.10 12.51 0.72
CA TYR A 374 -9.74 12.18 0.36
C TYR A 374 -9.69 10.92 -0.50
N ASN A 375 -8.65 10.82 -1.32
CA ASN A 375 -8.26 9.61 -2.02
C ASN A 375 -6.79 9.32 -1.69
N ILE A 376 -6.50 8.10 -1.25
CA ILE A 376 -5.13 7.59 -1.08
C ILE A 376 -4.88 6.65 -2.25
N LEU A 377 -4.07 7.10 -3.20
CA LEU A 377 -3.67 6.31 -4.38
C LEU A 377 -2.32 5.66 -4.13
N MET A 378 -2.30 4.35 -3.90
CA MET A 378 -1.09 3.57 -3.76
C MET A 378 -0.78 2.88 -5.09
N THR A 379 0.42 3.08 -5.63
CA THR A 379 0.86 2.52 -6.92
C THR A 379 2.35 2.24 -6.93
N ASP A 380 2.80 1.30 -7.78
CA ASP A 380 4.22 1.18 -8.11
C ASP A 380 4.64 2.12 -9.27
N GLY A 381 3.80 3.10 -9.60
CA GLY A 381 4.20 4.42 -10.08
C GLY A 381 3.87 4.74 -11.53
N TYR A 382 4.02 3.78 -12.43
CA TYR A 382 3.97 4.06 -13.86
C TYR A 382 2.56 3.96 -14.41
N TRP A 383 1.87 5.09 -14.55
CA TRP A 383 0.58 5.08 -15.21
C TRP A 383 0.73 4.86 -16.73
N ASN A 384 -0.19 4.08 -17.27
CA ASN A 384 -0.34 3.83 -18.71
C ASN A 384 -1.81 3.52 -19.03
N GLY A 385 -2.15 3.49 -20.31
CA GLY A 385 -3.51 3.14 -20.74
C GLY A 385 -4.48 4.31 -20.67
N ASP A 386 -5.72 4.02 -20.24
CA ASP A 386 -6.90 4.82 -20.59
C ASP A 386 -6.88 6.26 -20.05
N ASP A 387 -7.46 7.16 -20.85
CA ASP A 387 -7.77 8.53 -20.47
C ASP A 387 -8.91 8.56 -19.42
N ALA A 388 -9.01 9.67 -18.68
CA ALA A 388 -10.18 9.93 -17.84
C ALA A 388 -11.48 9.94 -18.66
N PRO A 389 -12.52 9.17 -18.30
CA PRO A 389 -13.82 9.21 -18.98
C PRO A 389 -14.43 10.61 -19.06
N THR A 390 -14.29 11.44 -18.01
CA THR A 390 -14.73 12.83 -18.03
C THR A 390 -13.83 13.70 -18.92
N THR A 391 -14.27 14.03 -20.13
CA THR A 391 -13.48 14.85 -21.08
C THR A 391 -13.03 16.19 -20.50
N ALA A 392 -13.89 16.86 -19.72
CA ALA A 392 -13.57 18.15 -19.12
C ALA A 392 -12.49 18.07 -18.02
N ALA A 393 -12.21 16.87 -17.50
CA ALA A 393 -11.17 16.64 -16.50
C ALA A 393 -9.78 16.54 -17.11
N ARG A 394 -9.65 16.46 -18.44
CA ARG A 394 -8.37 16.22 -19.14
C ARG A 394 -7.56 17.49 -19.45
N SER A 395 -7.93 18.64 -18.91
CA SER A 395 -7.24 19.91 -19.17
C SER A 395 -7.48 20.95 -18.08
N ALA A 396 -7.77 20.52 -16.86
CA ALA A 396 -8.39 21.39 -15.85
C ALA A 396 -7.40 22.33 -15.15
N ASP A 397 -6.09 22.04 -15.17
CA ASP A 397 -5.08 22.83 -14.45
C ASP A 397 -4.53 24.01 -15.23
N ASN A 398 -4.71 23.98 -16.55
CA ASN A 398 -4.29 25.00 -17.49
C ASN A 398 -5.42 25.98 -17.88
N ASN A 399 -6.61 25.83 -17.28
CA ASN A 399 -7.78 26.66 -17.54
C ASN A 399 -8.38 27.23 -16.25
N ASP A 400 -9.04 28.38 -16.34
CA ASP A 400 -9.78 28.94 -15.22
C ASP A 400 -10.87 27.95 -14.76
N GLY A 401 -10.96 27.76 -13.45
CA GLY A 401 -12.06 27.01 -12.84
C GLY A 401 -13.37 27.80 -12.88
N PRO A 402 -14.51 27.16 -12.59
CA PRO A 402 -15.75 27.89 -12.33
C PRO A 402 -15.60 28.79 -11.09
N THR A 403 -16.37 29.88 -11.04
CA THR A 403 -16.54 30.65 -9.80
C THR A 403 -17.40 29.85 -8.83
N ILE A 404 -16.86 29.58 -7.64
CA ILE A 404 -17.54 28.87 -6.56
C ILE A 404 -17.90 29.87 -5.48
N THR A 405 -19.17 29.91 -5.10
CA THR A 405 -19.67 30.79 -4.04
C THR A 405 -20.05 30.00 -2.80
N GLY A 406 -19.83 30.59 -1.64
CA GLY A 406 -20.21 30.02 -0.35
C GLY A 406 -21.00 31.00 0.51
N PRO A 407 -21.36 30.59 1.73
CA PRO A 407 -21.92 31.48 2.73
C PRO A 407 -21.05 32.71 2.99
N ASP A 408 -21.63 33.77 3.56
CA ASP A 408 -20.93 35.01 3.91
C ASP A 408 -20.22 35.73 2.75
N ASN A 409 -20.77 35.60 1.52
CA ASN A 409 -20.21 36.15 0.28
C ASN A 409 -18.79 35.64 -0.04
N GLN A 410 -18.43 34.46 0.46
CA GLN A 410 -17.20 33.80 0.05
C GLN A 410 -17.27 33.47 -1.44
N SER A 411 -16.19 33.73 -2.16
CA SER A 411 -16.07 33.41 -3.57
C SER A 411 -14.64 33.02 -3.88
N TYR A 412 -14.48 31.97 -4.68
CA TYR A 412 -13.19 31.51 -5.17
C TYR A 412 -13.29 31.15 -6.64
N GLN A 413 -12.21 31.42 -7.38
CA GLN A 413 -12.03 30.92 -8.73
C GLN A 413 -10.57 30.53 -8.89
N TYR A 414 -10.33 29.29 -9.27
CA TYR A 414 -8.98 28.86 -9.66
C TYR A 414 -8.57 29.59 -10.93
N THR A 415 -7.35 30.14 -10.94
CA THR A 415 -6.67 30.65 -12.12
C THR A 415 -5.33 29.93 -12.29
N PRO A 416 -4.92 29.56 -13.52
CA PRO A 416 -3.70 28.81 -13.76
C PRO A 416 -2.44 29.51 -13.25
N VAL A 417 -1.77 28.90 -12.27
CA VAL A 417 -0.56 29.45 -11.64
C VAL A 417 0.39 28.33 -11.23
N ASN A 418 1.68 28.63 -11.14
CA ASN A 418 2.66 27.68 -10.59
C ASN A 418 2.44 27.47 -9.08
N PRO A 419 2.74 26.27 -8.54
CA PRO A 419 3.19 25.07 -9.26
C PRO A 419 2.02 24.24 -9.83
N TYR A 420 0.78 24.76 -9.88
CA TYR A 420 -0.39 23.95 -10.19
C TYR A 420 -0.62 23.70 -11.69
N ARG A 421 -0.35 24.69 -12.56
CA ARG A 421 -0.53 24.49 -14.00
C ARG A 421 0.55 23.56 -14.59
N GLY A 422 0.16 22.68 -15.50
CA GLY A 422 1.08 21.82 -16.24
C GLY A 422 1.53 22.45 -17.55
N LEU A 423 2.64 23.21 -17.55
CA LEU A 423 3.31 23.68 -18.76
C LEU A 423 4.66 22.98 -18.92
N ASP A 424 5.00 22.56 -20.15
CA ASP A 424 6.36 22.09 -20.46
C ASP A 424 7.38 23.24 -20.51
N GLY A 425 8.66 22.89 -20.72
CA GLY A 425 9.77 23.86 -20.77
C GLY A 425 9.67 24.88 -21.92
N ASP A 426 8.86 24.59 -22.95
CA ASP A 426 8.61 25.46 -24.09
C ASP A 426 7.30 26.28 -23.91
N GLY A 427 6.60 26.09 -22.79
CA GLY A 427 5.36 26.78 -22.45
C GLY A 427 4.10 26.17 -23.07
N HIS A 428 4.16 24.94 -23.57
CA HIS A 428 3.00 24.21 -24.07
C HIS A 428 2.21 23.55 -22.95
N GLN A 429 0.87 23.56 -23.07
CA GLN A 429 -0.03 22.94 -22.11
C GLN A 429 0.08 21.42 -22.17
N GLN A 430 0.34 20.83 -21.02
CA GLN A 430 0.21 19.40 -20.79
C GLN A 430 -1.26 19.11 -20.51
N ASN A 431 -1.80 18.11 -21.19
CA ASN A 431 -3.21 17.74 -21.08
C ASN A 431 -3.31 16.24 -20.80
N ASN A 432 -4.45 15.85 -20.25
CA ASN A 432 -4.82 14.48 -19.95
C ASN A 432 -3.81 13.84 -18.99
N THR A 433 -3.43 14.57 -17.96
CA THR A 433 -2.52 14.12 -16.90
C THR A 433 -3.29 13.73 -15.64
N LEU A 434 -2.65 13.07 -14.68
CA LEU A 434 -3.23 12.89 -13.34
C LEU A 434 -3.44 14.24 -12.65
N ALA A 435 -2.53 15.20 -12.88
CA ALA A 435 -2.63 16.55 -12.37
C ALA A 435 -3.88 17.29 -12.86
N ASP A 436 -4.25 17.14 -14.12
CA ASP A 436 -5.48 17.68 -14.68
C ASP A 436 -6.71 17.14 -13.95
N ILE A 437 -6.77 15.82 -13.76
CA ILE A 437 -7.94 15.15 -13.16
C ILE A 437 -8.05 15.53 -11.68
N ALA A 438 -6.92 15.52 -10.96
CA ALA A 438 -6.87 15.95 -9.56
C ALA A 438 -7.33 17.41 -9.41
N MET A 439 -6.86 18.31 -10.29
CA MET A 439 -7.32 19.69 -10.31
C MET A 439 -8.81 19.79 -10.62
N TYR A 440 -9.33 18.98 -11.56
CA TYR A 440 -10.75 19.02 -11.94
C TYR A 440 -11.68 18.79 -10.77
N TYR A 441 -11.37 17.80 -9.94
CA TYR A 441 -12.15 17.43 -8.76
C TYR A 441 -11.80 18.26 -7.50
N TRP A 442 -10.73 19.06 -7.55
CA TRP A 442 -10.41 20.04 -6.52
C TRP A 442 -11.06 21.41 -6.81
N ASN A 443 -10.95 21.95 -8.03
CA ASN A 443 -11.40 23.30 -8.37
C ASN A 443 -12.88 23.43 -8.76
N ARG A 444 -13.70 22.42 -8.46
CA ARG A 444 -15.15 22.40 -8.71
C ARG A 444 -15.90 22.00 -7.45
N ASP A 445 -17.03 22.64 -7.24
CA ASP A 445 -18.02 22.19 -6.26
C ASP A 445 -18.67 20.89 -6.76
N LEU A 446 -18.33 19.78 -6.11
CA LEU A 446 -18.84 18.45 -6.44
C LEU A 446 -20.31 18.27 -6.05
N ARG A 447 -20.88 19.17 -5.23
CA ARG A 447 -22.22 19.08 -4.66
C ARG A 447 -22.89 20.45 -4.51
N SER A 448 -23.22 21.07 -5.65
CA SER A 448 -23.93 22.36 -5.69
C SER A 448 -25.33 22.38 -5.06
N ASP A 449 -25.86 21.23 -4.65
CA ASP A 449 -27.10 21.06 -3.89
C ASP A 449 -26.90 21.04 -2.37
N VAL A 450 -25.67 21.25 -1.90
CA VAL A 450 -25.27 21.31 -0.48
C VAL A 450 -24.52 22.62 -0.24
N ASP A 451 -24.64 23.19 0.96
CA ASP A 451 -23.89 24.41 1.30
C ASP A 451 -22.37 24.15 1.28
N ASN A 452 -21.60 25.13 0.80
CA ASN A 452 -20.14 25.06 0.80
C ASN A 452 -19.58 25.45 2.17
N LEU A 453 -19.44 24.44 3.04
CA LEU A 453 -19.00 24.56 4.45
C LEU A 453 -17.80 23.68 4.79
N VAL A 454 -17.05 23.19 3.80
CA VAL A 454 -15.86 22.34 4.06
C VAL A 454 -14.79 23.17 4.79
N PRO A 455 -14.21 22.65 5.89
CA PRO A 455 -13.17 23.38 6.62
C PRO A 455 -11.93 23.61 5.76
N THR A 456 -11.40 24.83 5.79
CA THR A 456 -10.22 25.26 5.03
C THR A 456 -8.98 25.32 5.92
N ASN A 457 -7.81 25.40 5.29
CA ASN A 457 -6.53 25.68 5.94
C ASN A 457 -5.63 26.51 4.98
N PRO A 458 -4.44 26.98 5.40
CA PRO A 458 -3.59 27.82 4.56
C PRO A 458 -3.13 27.16 3.24
N THR A 459 -3.03 25.83 3.20
CA THR A 459 -2.64 25.07 2.01
C THR A 459 -3.84 24.75 1.13
N ASP A 460 -5.00 24.51 1.74
CA ASP A 460 -6.25 24.17 1.05
C ASP A 460 -7.39 25.16 1.37
N PRO A 461 -7.60 26.17 0.51
CA PRO A 461 -8.66 27.17 0.68
C PRO A 461 -10.06 26.68 0.26
N ALA A 462 -10.22 25.41 -0.13
CA ALA A 462 -11.46 24.91 -0.70
C ALA A 462 -12.56 24.73 0.35
N PHE A 463 -13.46 25.72 0.43
CA PHE A 463 -14.63 25.68 1.32
C PHE A 463 -15.82 24.89 0.74
N TRP A 464 -15.69 24.37 -0.48
CA TRP A 464 -16.71 23.59 -1.19
C TRP A 464 -16.46 22.09 -1.12
N GLN A 465 -17.41 21.26 -1.54
CA GLN A 465 -17.21 19.82 -1.64
C GLN A 465 -16.21 19.50 -2.75
N HIS A 466 -15.04 18.95 -2.40
CA HIS A 466 -13.93 18.67 -3.32
C HIS A 466 -13.20 17.37 -2.92
N MET A 467 -12.29 16.90 -3.79
CA MET A 467 -11.44 15.74 -3.53
C MET A 467 -9.96 16.16 -3.42
N VAL A 468 -9.30 15.70 -2.35
CA VAL A 468 -7.86 15.82 -2.13
C VAL A 468 -7.18 14.46 -2.36
N ASN A 469 -6.05 14.43 -3.06
CA ASN A 469 -5.32 13.19 -3.37
C ASN A 469 -3.99 13.10 -2.65
N PHE A 470 -3.83 12.03 -1.88
CA PHE A 470 -2.54 11.58 -1.35
C PHE A 470 -2.02 10.45 -2.22
N THR A 471 -0.91 10.68 -2.92
CA THR A 471 -0.31 9.67 -3.81
C THR A 471 0.90 9.01 -3.16
N VAL A 472 0.97 7.68 -3.23
CA VAL A 472 2.04 6.88 -2.62
C VAL A 472 2.66 5.98 -3.68
N GLY A 473 3.88 6.35 -4.12
CA GLY A 473 4.70 5.55 -5.03
C GLY A 473 5.53 4.49 -4.30
N LEU A 474 5.47 3.23 -4.74
CA LEU A 474 6.24 2.13 -4.16
C LEU A 474 7.63 2.01 -4.81
N GLY A 475 8.64 2.58 -4.17
CA GLY A 475 10.04 2.37 -4.58
C GLY A 475 10.44 3.02 -5.91
N VAL A 476 9.64 4.00 -6.36
CA VAL A 476 9.84 4.76 -7.59
C VAL A 476 10.38 6.17 -7.32
N SER A 477 10.98 6.77 -8.33
CA SER A 477 11.45 8.17 -8.32
C SER A 477 11.29 8.73 -9.71
N GLY A 478 10.86 10.00 -9.80
CA GLY A 478 10.77 10.73 -11.05
C GLY A 478 12.06 11.47 -11.39
N GLN A 479 12.00 12.39 -12.33
CA GLN A 479 13.12 13.28 -12.67
C GLN A 479 13.32 14.36 -11.60
N LEU A 480 12.25 14.70 -10.89
CA LEU A 480 12.26 15.70 -9.85
C LEU A 480 12.36 15.07 -8.46
N ASP A 481 12.94 15.84 -7.54
CA ASP A 481 13.03 15.49 -6.12
C ASP A 481 11.97 16.28 -5.31
N PRO A 482 10.93 15.60 -4.78
CA PRO A 482 9.88 16.25 -3.99
C PRO A 482 10.38 17.02 -2.77
N ASP A 483 11.52 16.65 -2.19
CA ASP A 483 12.09 17.31 -1.01
C ASP A 483 12.75 18.65 -1.35
N ASN A 484 13.16 18.85 -2.61
CA ASN A 484 14.02 19.97 -3.01
C ASN A 484 13.45 20.84 -4.13
N ASP A 485 12.65 20.28 -5.05
CA ASP A 485 12.29 20.95 -6.30
C ASP A 485 10.98 21.74 -6.23
N LEU A 486 10.14 21.55 -5.21
CA LEU A 486 8.85 22.24 -5.10
C LEU A 486 8.98 23.78 -5.12
N ALA A 487 9.99 24.32 -4.46
CA ALA A 487 10.26 25.76 -4.43
C ALA A 487 10.62 26.30 -5.83
N SER A 488 11.37 25.53 -6.59
CA SER A 488 11.78 25.86 -7.96
C SER A 488 10.59 25.76 -8.93
N LEU A 489 9.72 24.76 -8.78
CA LEU A 489 8.45 24.66 -9.52
C LEU A 489 7.53 25.84 -9.21
N THR A 490 7.39 26.19 -7.92
CA THR A 490 6.54 27.29 -7.46
C THR A 490 7.00 28.64 -8.02
N SER A 491 8.32 28.89 -8.03
CA SER A 491 8.88 30.11 -8.61
C SER A 491 8.89 30.12 -10.14
N GLY A 492 8.71 28.96 -10.79
CA GLY A 492 8.82 28.78 -12.23
C GLY A 492 10.26 28.67 -12.75
N ALA A 493 11.24 28.44 -11.85
CA ALA A 493 12.61 28.11 -12.23
C ALA A 493 12.74 26.68 -12.79
N LEU A 494 11.83 25.78 -12.37
CA LEU A 494 11.62 24.46 -12.97
C LEU A 494 10.20 24.37 -13.51
N THR A 495 10.00 23.43 -14.43
CA THR A 495 8.70 23.05 -15.00
C THR A 495 8.45 21.57 -14.76
N TRP A 496 7.19 21.17 -14.67
CA TRP A 496 6.82 19.76 -14.62
C TRP A 496 7.27 19.04 -15.91
N PRO A 497 7.98 17.89 -15.81
CA PRO A 497 8.27 17.05 -16.96
C PRO A 497 6.99 16.58 -17.64
N THR A 498 7.04 16.39 -18.96
CA THR A 498 5.85 16.03 -19.73
C THR A 498 5.61 14.52 -19.68
N PRO A 499 4.54 14.04 -19.02
CA PRO A 499 4.26 12.62 -18.93
C PRO A 499 3.75 12.05 -20.26
N GLY A 500 3.72 10.73 -20.38
CA GLY A 500 3.20 10.05 -21.57
C GLY A 500 3.63 8.60 -21.71
N SER A 501 3.37 8.05 -22.90
CA SER A 501 3.74 6.67 -23.21
C SER A 501 5.27 6.50 -23.22
N ASN A 502 5.76 5.48 -22.50
CA ASN A 502 7.20 5.19 -22.32
C ASN A 502 7.99 6.31 -21.64
N LYS A 503 7.33 7.09 -20.78
CA LYS A 503 7.93 8.19 -20.01
C LYS A 503 7.79 7.91 -18.52
N GLU A 504 8.47 6.86 -18.10
CA GLU A 504 8.34 6.27 -16.78
C GLU A 504 8.57 7.30 -15.66
N GLU A 505 9.72 7.98 -15.67
CA GLU A 505 10.07 8.98 -14.65
C GLU A 505 9.11 10.17 -14.66
N GLU A 506 8.74 10.68 -15.83
CA GLU A 506 7.80 11.80 -15.94
C GLU A 506 6.38 11.43 -15.48
N ASN A 507 5.97 10.18 -15.65
CA ASN A 507 4.69 9.68 -15.12
C ASN A 507 4.71 9.61 -13.58
N ILE A 508 5.88 9.39 -12.96
CA ILE A 508 6.04 9.51 -11.49
C ILE A 508 5.92 10.97 -11.06
N ASP A 509 6.53 11.90 -11.80
CA ASP A 509 6.41 13.33 -11.49
C ASP A 509 4.96 13.82 -11.62
N ASP A 510 4.18 13.30 -12.59
CA ASP A 510 2.74 13.59 -12.72
C ASP A 510 1.91 13.04 -11.55
N LEU A 511 2.32 11.91 -10.95
CA LEU A 511 1.71 11.42 -9.71
C LEU A 511 1.89 12.45 -8.58
N TRP A 512 3.09 13.02 -8.45
CA TRP A 512 3.36 14.08 -7.47
C TRP A 512 2.61 15.38 -7.81
N HIS A 513 2.57 15.77 -9.09
CA HIS A 513 1.83 16.93 -9.56
C HIS A 513 0.33 16.81 -9.25
N ALA A 514 -0.25 15.61 -9.33
CA ALA A 514 -1.64 15.34 -8.91
C ALA A 514 -1.90 15.59 -7.42
N ALA A 515 -0.98 15.21 -6.53
CA ALA A 515 -1.09 15.53 -5.11
C ALA A 515 -1.09 17.05 -4.91
N VAL A 516 -0.11 17.76 -5.51
CA VAL A 516 0.00 19.22 -5.46
C VAL A 516 -1.27 19.90 -6.00
N ASN A 517 -1.81 19.43 -7.12
CA ASN A 517 -3.00 20.00 -7.76
C ASN A 517 -4.29 19.85 -6.97
N SER A 518 -4.32 18.93 -6.01
CA SER A 518 -5.45 18.76 -5.10
C SER A 518 -5.14 19.11 -3.66
N ARG A 519 -3.95 19.68 -3.38
CA ARG A 519 -3.48 20.12 -2.04
C ARG A 519 -3.26 18.98 -1.04
N GLY A 520 -2.93 17.79 -1.54
CA GLY A 520 -2.59 16.62 -0.74
C GLY A 520 -1.08 16.41 -0.53
#